data_AF-A0A9P0Z7M8-F1
#
_entry.id   AF-A0A9P0Z7M8-F1
#
_cell.length_a   1.000
_cell.length_b   1.000
_cell.length_c   1.000
_cell.angle_alpha   90.00
_cell.angle_beta   90.00
_cell.angle_gamma   90.00
#
_symmetry.space_group_name_H-M   'P 1'
#
loop_
_entity.id
_entity.type
_entity.pdbx_description
1 polymer ?
#
loop_
_entity_poly.entity_id
_entity_poly.type
_entity_poly.pdbx_seq_one_letter_code
_entity_poly.pdbx_strand_id
1 'polypeptide(L)'
;MGVSGKPTELIEVNSVLQDKVPVIKRFTGGGTVIVDHGTIFATFICNKGAVPHVKPYPQPIMSWSSLLYGNVFQGIGEFALRENGKRAFGLHMQHEGLHIQTRLCQ
;
A
#
# COMPACT_ATOMS: atom_id res chain seq x y z
N MET A 1 2.96 -9.50 -4.75
CA MET A 1 3.98 -8.90 -5.65
C MET A 1 3.34 -7.92 -6.61
N GLY A 2 4.05 -6.85 -7.01
CA GLY A 2 3.58 -5.92 -8.03
C GLY A 2 3.49 -6.53 -9.43
N VAL A 3 2.80 -5.86 -10.35
CA VAL A 3 2.50 -6.36 -11.69
C VAL A 3 3.76 -6.63 -12.55
N SER A 4 4.84 -5.90 -12.34
CA SER A 4 6.12 -6.12 -13.03
C SER A 4 7.04 -7.12 -12.32
N GLY A 5 6.67 -7.59 -11.14
CA GLY A 5 7.51 -8.47 -10.34
C GLY A 5 7.65 -9.86 -10.94
N LYS A 6 8.88 -10.39 -10.88
CA LYS A 6 9.21 -11.77 -11.20
C LYS A 6 9.56 -12.53 -9.91
N PRO A 7 8.95 -13.70 -9.64
CA PRO A 7 9.20 -14.45 -8.41
C PRO A 7 10.69 -14.71 -8.16
N THR A 8 11.41 -15.18 -9.18
CA THR A 8 12.83 -15.57 -9.08
C THR A 8 13.78 -14.42 -8.78
N GLU A 9 13.35 -13.16 -8.93
CA GLU A 9 14.16 -11.97 -8.62
C GLU A 9 13.78 -11.32 -7.28
N LEU A 10 12.62 -11.69 -6.70
CA LEU A 10 12.01 -10.95 -5.60
C LEU A 10 11.76 -11.78 -4.35
N ILE A 11 11.76 -13.12 -4.46
CA ILE A 11 11.49 -14.03 -3.35
C ILE A 11 12.39 -15.27 -3.42
N GLU A 12 12.71 -15.83 -2.26
CA GLU A 12 13.32 -17.14 -2.13
C GLU A 12 12.27 -18.23 -2.41
N VAL A 13 12.18 -18.65 -3.67
CA VAL A 13 11.10 -19.52 -4.16
C VAL A 13 11.03 -20.84 -3.38
N ASN A 14 12.17 -21.45 -3.05
CA ASN A 14 12.22 -22.71 -2.32
C ASN A 14 11.64 -22.58 -0.91
N SER A 15 12.03 -21.54 -0.17
CA SER A 15 11.52 -21.27 1.18
C SER A 15 10.01 -21.00 1.17
N VAL A 16 9.55 -20.20 0.21
CA VAL A 16 8.11 -19.88 0.08
C VAL A 16 7.27 -21.12 -0.21
N LEU A 17 7.76 -22.04 -1.04
CA LEU A 17 7.08 -23.31 -1.31
C LEU A 17 7.08 -24.23 -0.10
N GLN A 18 8.21 -24.32 0.62
CA GLN A 18 8.35 -25.13 1.83
C GLN A 18 7.41 -24.64 2.94
N ASP A 19 7.38 -23.33 3.16
CA ASP A 19 6.56 -22.68 4.18
C ASP A 19 5.09 -22.50 3.75
N LYS A 20 4.77 -22.89 2.50
CA LYS A 20 3.43 -22.81 1.90
C LYS A 20 2.84 -21.39 1.95
N VAL A 21 3.69 -20.37 1.78
CA VAL A 21 3.29 -18.97 1.78
C VAL A 21 2.66 -18.62 0.42
N PRO A 22 1.39 -18.20 0.36
CA PRO A 22 0.76 -17.84 -0.91
C PRO A 22 1.40 -16.61 -1.54
N VAL A 23 1.73 -16.70 -2.84
CA VAL A 23 2.28 -15.58 -3.60
C VAL A 23 1.26 -15.09 -4.61
N ILE A 24 0.76 -13.87 -4.38
CA ILE A 24 -0.25 -13.25 -5.26
C ILE A 24 0.40 -12.13 -6.06
N LYS A 25 0.19 -12.13 -7.39
CA LYS A 25 0.59 -11.03 -8.27
C LYS A 25 -0.59 -10.07 -8.45
N ARG A 26 -0.41 -8.80 -8.09
CA ARG A 26 -1.47 -7.77 -8.18
C ARG A 26 -1.37 -7.00 -9.49
N PHE A 27 -2.49 -6.42 -9.93
CA PHE A 27 -2.59 -5.62 -11.17
C PHE A 27 -1.94 -4.24 -11.06
N THR A 28 -1.77 -3.72 -9.84
CA THR A 28 -1.10 -2.43 -9.61
C THR A 28 0.42 -2.58 -9.59
N GLY A 29 1.12 -1.49 -9.91
CA GLY A 29 2.58 -1.39 -9.76
C GLY A 29 3.07 -1.42 -8.30
N GLY A 30 4.37 -1.23 -8.12
CA GLY A 30 5.08 -1.25 -6.84
C GLY A 30 5.83 -2.56 -6.59
N GLY A 31 6.41 -2.71 -5.41
CA GLY A 31 7.27 -3.82 -5.00
C GLY A 31 6.49 -5.00 -4.41
N THR A 32 7.24 -5.94 -3.82
CA THR A 32 6.70 -7.05 -3.04
C THR A 32 6.32 -6.56 -1.64
N VAL A 33 5.19 -7.06 -1.14
CA VAL A 33 4.65 -6.72 0.18
C VAL A 33 4.41 -8.05 0.89
N ILE A 34 4.93 -8.18 2.10
CA ILE A 34 4.68 -9.30 3.01
C ILE A 34 3.44 -8.96 3.83
N VAL A 35 2.57 -9.94 4.03
CA VAL A 35 1.28 -9.78 4.72
C VAL A 35 1.17 -10.89 5.75
N ASP A 36 0.77 -10.51 6.96
CA ASP A 36 0.51 -11.39 8.08
C ASP A 36 -0.86 -11.06 8.69
N HIS A 37 -1.18 -11.72 9.82
CA HIS A 37 -2.44 -11.51 10.53
C HIS A 37 -2.62 -10.09 11.09
N GLY A 38 -1.55 -9.33 11.30
CA GLY A 38 -1.59 -7.95 11.81
C GLY A 38 -1.67 -6.89 10.70
N THR A 39 -1.63 -7.30 9.43
CA THR A 39 -1.60 -6.38 8.31
C THR A 39 -3.01 -5.96 7.88
N ILE A 40 -3.28 -4.65 7.93
CA ILE A 40 -4.54 -4.07 7.45
C ILE A 40 -4.32 -3.38 6.09
N PHE A 41 -5.19 -3.68 5.13
CA PHE A 41 -5.26 -2.96 3.86
C PHE A 41 -6.45 -2.00 3.88
N ALA A 42 -6.17 -0.73 3.58
CA ALA A 42 -7.19 0.29 3.45
C ALA A 42 -7.13 0.91 2.05
N THR A 43 -8.29 1.07 1.43
CA THR A 43 -8.42 1.63 0.09
C THR A 43 -9.34 2.85 0.13
N PHE A 44 -8.87 3.98 -0.41
CA PHE A 44 -9.70 5.15 -0.67
C PHE A 44 -10.05 5.21 -2.15
N ILE A 45 -11.34 5.30 -2.43
CA ILE A 45 -11.87 5.57 -3.76
C ILE A 45 -12.58 6.91 -3.66
N CYS A 46 -12.00 7.94 -4.28
CA CYS A 46 -12.58 9.28 -4.25
C CYS A 46 -12.42 9.96 -5.60
N ASN A 47 -13.33 10.90 -5.88
CA ASN A 47 -13.20 11.77 -7.04
C ASN A 47 -12.01 12.70 -6.83
N LYS A 48 -11.29 13.03 -7.90
CA LYS A 48 -10.15 13.96 -7.83
C LYS A 48 -10.52 15.31 -7.20
N GLY A 49 -11.74 15.78 -7.45
CA GLY A 49 -12.29 17.01 -6.87
C GLY A 49 -12.53 16.97 -5.35
N ALA A 50 -12.57 15.79 -4.72
CA ALA A 50 -12.74 15.66 -3.27
C ALA A 50 -11.44 16.00 -2.51
N VAL A 51 -10.29 15.93 -3.17
CA VAL A 51 -8.96 16.21 -2.60
C VAL A 51 -8.15 17.12 -3.55
N PRO A 52 -8.65 18.34 -3.84
CA PRO A 52 -8.13 19.18 -4.93
C PRO A 52 -6.67 19.62 -4.72
N HIS A 53 -6.20 19.66 -3.47
CA HIS A 53 -4.85 20.07 -3.11
C HIS A 53 -3.84 18.91 -3.06
N VAL A 54 -4.30 17.67 -3.19
CA VAL A 54 -3.45 16.49 -3.11
C VAL A 54 -3.00 16.11 -4.51
N LYS A 55 -1.69 16.22 -4.78
CA LYS A 55 -1.14 15.79 -6.07
C LYS A 55 -1.23 14.25 -6.17
N PRO A 56 -1.57 13.70 -7.34
CA PRO A 56 -1.80 12.26 -7.51
C PRO A 56 -0.49 11.45 -7.63
N TYR A 57 0.41 11.61 -6.66
CA TYR A 57 1.68 10.91 -6.56
C TYR A 57 1.83 10.30 -5.15
N PRO A 58 2.68 9.26 -4.96
CA PRO A 58 2.72 8.50 -3.69
C PRO A 58 2.94 9.36 -2.44
N GLN A 59 3.96 10.23 -2.45
CA GLN A 59 4.32 10.99 -1.25
C GLN A 59 3.24 11.99 -0.80
N PRO A 60 2.65 12.82 -1.69
CA PRO A 60 1.56 13.72 -1.30
C PRO A 60 0.33 12.97 -0.77
N ILE A 61 -0.03 11.85 -1.41
CA ILE A 61 -1.16 11.01 -0.98
C ILE A 61 -0.92 10.39 0.39
N MET A 62 0.28 9.84 0.64
CA MET A 62 0.63 9.27 1.95
C MET A 62 0.63 10.32 3.06
N SER A 63 1.13 11.52 2.77
CA SER A 63 1.15 12.64 3.73
C SER A 63 -0.25 13.14 4.05
N TRP A 64 -1.16 13.10 3.07
CA TRP A 64 -2.56 13.44 3.30
C TRP A 64 -3.29 12.33 4.07
N SER A 65 -3.12 11.07 3.69
CA SER A 65 -3.83 9.95 4.34
C SER A 65 -3.33 9.69 5.75
N SER A 66 -2.08 10.04 6.08
CA SER A 66 -1.55 9.94 7.45
C SER A 66 -2.33 10.81 8.45
N LEU A 67 -2.87 11.95 8.01
CA LEU A 67 -3.71 12.83 8.85
C LEU A 67 -5.01 12.13 9.25
N LEU A 68 -5.62 11.40 8.30
CA LEU A 68 -6.81 10.61 8.57
C LEU A 68 -6.50 9.48 9.57
N TYR A 69 -5.42 8.73 9.34
CA TYR A 69 -5.03 7.63 10.21
C TYR A 69 -4.62 8.10 11.61
N GLY A 70 -3.99 9.27 11.73
CA GLY A 70 -3.71 9.88 13.03
C GLY A 70 -4.95 10.04 13.90
N ASN A 71 -6.07 10.45 13.30
CA ASN A 71 -7.36 10.56 14.00
C ASN A 71 -7.97 9.18 14.28
N VAL A 72 -7.91 8.24 13.33
CA VAL A 72 -8.51 6.90 13.47
C VAL A 72 -7.82 6.08 14.57
N PHE A 73 -6.51 6.18 14.69
CA PHE A 73 -5.73 5.45 15.70
C PHE A 73 -5.52 6.25 16.99
N GLN A 74 -6.12 7.43 17.11
CA GLN A 74 -6.04 8.23 18.32
C GLN A 74 -6.58 7.44 19.52
N GLY A 75 -5.75 7.25 20.54
CA GLY A 75 -6.10 6.51 21.76
C GLY A 75 -5.96 4.99 21.66
N ILE A 76 -5.64 4.44 20.48
CA ILE A 76 -5.36 3.00 20.28
C ILE A 76 -3.85 2.73 20.27
N GLY A 77 -3.04 3.71 19.83
CA GLY A 77 -1.58 3.64 19.84
C GLY A 77 -0.93 4.82 19.11
N GLU A 78 0.40 4.87 19.08
CA GLU A 78 1.12 5.87 18.29
C GLU A 78 1.15 5.45 16.81
N PHE A 79 0.35 6.12 15.98
CA PHE A 79 0.42 5.98 14.53
C PHE A 79 1.54 6.87 13.97
N ALA A 80 2.48 6.27 13.25
CA ALA A 80 3.52 6.98 12.54
C ALA A 80 3.60 6.53 11.08
N LEU A 81 3.62 7.48 10.15
CA LEU A 81 3.87 7.19 8.74
C LEU A 81 5.32 6.72 8.59
N ARG A 82 5.50 5.46 8.16
CA ARG A 82 6.82 4.88 7.89
C ARG A 82 7.04 4.68 6.41
N GLU A 83 8.11 5.25 5.89
CA GLU A 83 8.54 4.98 4.52
C GLU A 83 9.26 3.63 4.47
N ASN A 84 8.50 2.55 4.24
CA ASN A 84 9.08 1.26 3.95
C ASN A 84 9.58 1.23 2.49
N GLY A 85 10.83 1.64 2.30
CA GLY A 85 11.63 1.43 1.08
C GLY A 85 10.93 1.69 -0.25
N LYS A 86 10.88 2.96 -0.69
CA LYS A 86 10.63 3.48 -2.06
C LYS A 86 9.46 2.95 -2.93
N ARG A 87 8.80 1.81 -2.68
CA ARG A 87 7.95 1.15 -3.71
C ARG A 87 6.76 0.32 -3.19
N ALA A 88 6.36 0.38 -1.92
CA ALA A 88 5.30 -0.52 -1.42
C ALA A 88 3.85 -0.13 -1.79
N PHE A 89 3.61 0.99 -2.47
CA PHE A 89 2.25 1.52 -2.69
C PHE A 89 1.81 1.42 -4.16
N GLY A 90 0.62 0.85 -4.36
CA GLY A 90 -0.08 0.86 -5.64
C GLY A 90 -0.97 2.09 -5.73
N LEU A 91 -0.59 3.05 -6.56
CA LEU A 91 -1.50 4.11 -7.01
C LEU A 91 -2.03 3.73 -8.39
N HIS A 92 -3.35 3.83 -8.56
CA HIS A 92 -3.97 3.71 -9.86
C HIS A 92 -4.95 4.86 -10.06
N MET A 93 -4.72 5.64 -11.10
CA MET A 93 -5.58 6.74 -11.52
C MET A 93 -6.34 6.26 -12.76
N GLN A 94 -7.66 6.17 -12.69
CA GLN A 94 -8.51 5.86 -13.85
C GLN A 94 -9.37 7.08 -14.14
N HIS A 95 -9.25 7.64 -15.36
CA HIS A 95 -9.99 8.71 -16.05
C HIS A 95 -10.77 9.82 -15.27
N GLU A 96 -11.33 9.60 -14.08
CA GLU A 96 -12.01 10.58 -13.21
C GLU A 96 -11.85 10.27 -11.69
N GLY A 97 -11.27 9.13 -11.30
CA GLY A 97 -11.19 8.63 -9.91
C GLY A 97 -9.76 8.35 -9.43
N LEU A 98 -9.53 8.63 -8.15
CA LEU A 98 -8.29 8.36 -7.43
C LEU A 98 -8.47 7.12 -6.56
N HIS A 99 -7.75 6.04 -6.88
CA HIS A 99 -7.71 4.81 -6.08
C HIS A 99 -6.38 4.72 -5.33
N ILE A 100 -6.46 4.82 -4.00
CA ILE A 100 -5.31 4.84 -3.10
C ILE A 100 -5.35 3.60 -2.22
N GLN A 101 -4.37 2.72 -2.35
CA GLN A 101 -4.22 1.58 -1.44
C GLN A 101 -3.08 1.84 -0.46
N THR A 102 -3.39 1.76 0.84
CA THR A 102 -2.42 1.88 1.93
C THR A 102 -2.33 0.57 2.70
N ARG A 103 -1.11 0.18 3.07
CA ARG A 103 -0.86 -0.88 4.03
C ARG A 103 -0.58 -0.25 5.39
N LEU A 104 -1.25 -0.74 6.42
CA LEU A 104 -1.02 -0.36 7.82
C LEU A 104 -0.43 -1.57 8.53
N CYS A 105 0.77 -1.39 9.09
CA CYS A 105 1.35 -2.32 10.06
C CYS A 105 1.13 -1.71 11.44
N GLN A 106 0.48 -2.46 12.32
CA GLN A 106 0.48 -2.17 13.75
C GLN A 106 1.76 -2.72 14.39
#